data_AF-A0A3D1YW62-F1
#
_entry.id   AF-A0A3D1YW62-F1
#
_cell.length_a   1.000
_cell.length_b   1.000
_cell.length_c   1.000
_cell.angle_alpha   90.00
_cell.angle_beta   90.00
_cell.angle_gamma   90.00
#
_symmetry.space_group_name_H-M   'P 1'
#
loop_
_entity.id
_entity.type
_entity.pdbx_description
1 polymer ?
#
loop_
_entity_poly.entity_id
_entity_poly.type
_entity_poly.pdbx_seq_one_letter_code
_entity_poly.pdbx_strand_id
1 'polypeptide(L)'
;WNRDRIMDAINAEGIPCSSGSCSEIYLEKAFDKDGFRPTTRLGVAKELGETSLMFLVHPTLSEEDMADTCAAVEKVMAAATL
;
A
#
# COMPACT_ATOMS: atom_id res chain seq x y z
N TRP A 1 8.75 5.69 -10.60
CA TRP A 1 8.04 4.62 -9.87
C TRP A 1 6.73 5.17 -9.30
N ASN A 2 5.74 4.31 -9.04
CA ASN A 2 4.52 4.65 -8.29
C ASN A 2 4.24 3.52 -7.27
N ARG A 3 3.31 3.73 -6.34
CA ARG A 3 3.00 2.75 -5.28
C ARG A 3 2.66 1.39 -5.85
N ASP A 4 1.78 1.33 -6.85
CA ASP A 4 1.34 0.06 -7.43
C ASP A 4 2.51 -0.70 -8.08
N ARG A 5 3.40 -0.02 -8.82
CA ARG A 5 4.60 -0.63 -9.39
C ARG A 5 5.60 -1.12 -8.33
N ILE A 6 5.72 -0.41 -7.21
CA ILE A 6 6.57 -0.85 -6.08
C ILE A 6 5.95 -2.09 -5.43
N MET A 7 4.65 -2.06 -5.17
CA MET A 7 3.88 -3.18 -4.61
C MET A 7 3.98 -4.42 -5.50
N ASP A 8 3.76 -4.28 -6.80
CA ASP A 8 3.87 -5.38 -7.77
C ASP A 8 5.29 -5.95 -7.84
N ALA A 9 6.32 -5.10 -7.75
CA ALA A 9 7.71 -5.53 -7.73
C ALA A 9 8.07 -6.29 -6.45
N ILE A 10 7.59 -5.85 -5.28
CA ILE A 10 7.78 -6.58 -4.01
C ILE A 10 7.06 -7.93 -4.06
N ASN A 11 5.82 -7.96 -4.58
CA ASN A 11 5.08 -9.22 -4.77
C ASN A 11 5.81 -10.17 -5.73
N ALA A 12 6.49 -9.65 -6.76
CA ALA A 12 7.29 -10.46 -7.69
C ALA A 12 8.56 -11.07 -7.05
N GLU A 13 9.06 -10.50 -5.94
CA GLU A 13 10.10 -11.11 -5.11
C GLU A 13 9.56 -12.20 -4.16
N GLY A 14 8.24 -12.49 -4.21
CA GLY A 14 7.58 -13.50 -3.37
C GLY A 14 7.10 -12.97 -2.02
N ILE A 15 7.24 -11.68 -1.74
CA ILE A 15 6.84 -11.06 -0.48
C ILE A 15 5.45 -10.43 -0.60
N PRO A 16 4.46 -10.82 0.23
CA PRO A 16 3.13 -10.22 0.20
C PRO A 16 3.14 -8.72 0.54
N CYS A 17 2.68 -7.91 -0.41
CA CYS A 17 2.54 -6.46 -0.25
C CYS A 17 1.22 -5.98 -0.84
N SER A 18 0.49 -5.13 -0.10
CA SER A 18 -0.78 -4.54 -0.56
C SER A 18 -0.89 -3.05 -0.20
N SER A 19 -2.01 -2.39 -0.49
CA SER A 19 -2.23 -0.97 -0.16
C SER A 19 -2.80 -0.74 1.24
N GLY A 20 -3.44 -1.76 1.84
CA GLY A 20 -3.97 -1.83 3.22
C GLY A 20 -4.97 -0.77 3.69
N SER A 21 -5.06 0.39 3.04
CA SER A 21 -5.90 1.50 3.44
C SER A 21 -6.95 1.79 2.38
N CYS A 22 -8.23 1.67 2.77
CA CYS A 22 -9.34 2.29 2.05
C CYS A 22 -9.44 3.77 2.49
N SER A 23 -8.33 4.51 2.36
CA SER A 23 -8.20 5.85 2.91
C SER A 23 -9.27 6.81 2.38
N GLU A 24 -9.73 6.58 1.15
CA GLU A 24 -10.78 7.36 0.48
C GLU A 24 -12.10 6.60 0.35
N ILE A 25 -12.56 5.99 1.44
CA ILE A 25 -13.84 5.27 1.50
C ILE A 25 -15.03 6.11 1.00
N TYR A 26 -14.96 7.45 1.08
CA TYR A 26 -15.97 8.37 0.54
C TYR A 26 -16.11 8.34 -0.99
N LEU A 27 -15.19 7.67 -1.71
CA LEU A 27 -15.29 7.42 -3.14
C LEU A 27 -16.12 6.15 -3.46
N GLU A 28 -16.47 5.34 -2.47
CA GLU A 28 -17.33 4.19 -2.67
C GLU A 28 -18.76 4.59 -3.03
N LYS A 29 -19.43 3.76 -3.83
CA LYS A 29 -20.82 4.00 -4.29
C LYS A 29 -21.81 4.19 -3.14
N ALA A 30 -21.52 3.61 -1.97
CA ALA A 30 -22.34 3.75 -0.77
C ALA A 30 -22.49 5.22 -0.32
N PHE A 31 -21.55 6.10 -0.70
CA PHE A 31 -21.54 7.51 -0.29
C PHE A 31 -22.21 8.46 -1.31
N ASP A 32 -22.73 7.94 -2.43
CA ASP A 32 -23.31 8.76 -3.50
C ASP A 32 -24.67 9.39 -3.12
N LYS A 33 -25.45 8.75 -2.24
CA LYS A 33 -26.88 9.08 -2.05
C LYS A 33 -27.18 10.07 -0.93
N ASP A 34 -26.26 10.28 -0.01
CA ASP A 34 -26.55 10.97 1.27
C ASP A 34 -25.75 12.27 1.46
N GLY A 35 -25.11 12.78 0.39
CA GLY A 35 -24.29 14.00 0.48
C GLY A 35 -23.02 13.83 1.32
N PHE A 36 -22.65 12.59 1.67
CA PHE A 36 -21.46 12.27 2.46
C PHE A 36 -20.15 12.38 1.68
N ARG A 37 -20.20 12.45 0.34
CA ARG A 37 -19.00 12.68 -0.48
C ARG A 37 -18.59 14.16 -0.41
N PRO A 38 -17.36 14.47 0.04
CA PRO A 38 -16.85 15.83 0.01
C PRO A 38 -16.70 16.32 -1.45
N THR A 39 -16.88 17.62 -1.67
CA THR A 39 -16.73 18.24 -3.00
C THR A 39 -15.29 18.16 -3.52
N THR A 40 -14.30 18.06 -2.63
CA THR A 40 -12.89 17.86 -2.95
C THR A 40 -12.34 16.67 -2.18
N ARG A 41 -11.43 15.89 -2.80
CA ARG A 41 -10.71 14.81 -2.11
C ARG A 41 -9.98 15.35 -0.88
N LEU A 42 -10.05 14.61 0.21
CA LEU A 42 -9.37 14.94 1.47
C LEU A 42 -7.88 14.68 1.29
N GLY A 43 -7.04 15.72 1.40
CA GLY A 43 -5.63 15.66 1.02
C GLY A 43 -4.85 14.51 1.65
N VAL A 44 -4.97 14.33 2.98
CA VAL A 44 -4.29 13.25 3.71
C VAL A 44 -4.80 11.87 3.30
N ALA A 45 -6.11 11.72 3.09
CA ALA A 45 -6.69 10.45 2.66
C ALA A 45 -6.20 10.06 1.26
N LYS A 46 -6.15 11.03 0.34
CA LYS A 46 -5.59 10.85 -0.99
C LYS A 46 -4.13 10.44 -0.93
N GLU A 47 -3.31 11.15 -0.16
CA GLU A 47 -1.88 10.86 -0.03
C GLU A 47 -1.65 9.43 0.48
N LEU A 48 -2.34 9.02 1.55
CA LEU A 48 -2.26 7.66 2.07
C LEU A 48 -2.68 6.62 1.02
N GLY A 49 -3.78 6.87 0.29
CA GLY A 49 -4.29 5.95 -0.73
C GLY A 49 -3.35 5.77 -1.91
N GLU A 50 -2.59 6.82 -2.25
CA GLU A 50 -1.66 6.85 -3.39
C GLU A 50 -0.24 6.42 -3.02
N THR A 51 0.13 6.40 -1.74
CA THR A 51 1.53 6.17 -1.30
C THR A 51 1.73 5.05 -0.30
N SER A 52 0.70 4.62 0.43
CA SER A 52 0.85 3.61 1.48
C SER A 52 1.02 2.20 0.93
N LEU A 53 1.83 1.42 1.65
CA LEU A 53 2.04 -0.01 1.48
C LEU A 53 1.73 -0.72 2.80
N MET A 54 1.26 -1.96 2.72
CA MET A 54 0.90 -2.83 3.83
C MET A 54 1.65 -4.14 3.68
N PHE A 55 2.28 -4.56 4.77
CA PHE A 55 3.06 -5.79 4.85
C PHE A 55 2.41 -6.76 5.82
N LEU A 56 2.61 -8.05 5.56
CA LEU A 56 2.16 -9.11 6.47
C LEU A 56 3.12 -9.17 7.67
N VAL A 57 2.58 -9.06 8.88
CA VAL A 57 3.33 -9.13 10.15
C VAL A 57 2.73 -10.17 11.10
N HIS A 58 2.25 -11.28 10.53
CA HIS A 58 1.55 -12.30 11.30
C HIS A 58 2.48 -12.98 12.32
N PRO A 59 2.04 -13.30 13.55
CA PRO A 59 2.90 -13.90 14.58
C PRO A 59 3.52 -15.27 14.24
N THR A 60 3.12 -15.89 13.13
CA THR A 60 3.68 -17.17 12.67
C THR A 60 4.84 -16.99 11.69
N LEU A 61 5.16 -15.75 11.30
CA LEU A 61 6.35 -15.46 10.50
C LEU A 61 7.58 -15.63 11.39
N SER A 62 8.57 -16.33 10.86
CA SER A 62 9.88 -16.46 11.48
C SER A 62 10.69 -15.18 11.32
N GLU A 63 11.81 -15.09 12.03
CA GLU A 63 12.78 -14.00 11.85
C GLU A 63 13.34 -13.99 10.41
N GLU A 64 13.49 -15.17 9.78
CA GLU A 64 13.95 -15.30 8.40
C GLU A 64 12.92 -14.74 7.42
N ASP A 65 11.62 -15.06 7.59
CA ASP A 65 10.54 -14.49 6.75
C ASP A 65 10.50 -12.96 6.83
N MET A 66 10.74 -12.40 8.03
CA MET A 66 10.82 -10.96 8.25
C MET A 66 12.07 -10.36 7.60
N ALA A 67 13.21 -11.05 7.63
CA ALA A 67 14.43 -10.61 6.99
C ALA A 67 14.29 -10.62 5.45
N ASP A 68 13.65 -11.64 4.88
CA ASP A 68 13.36 -11.72 3.44
C ASP A 68 12.44 -10.57 3.00
N THR A 69 11.45 -10.23 3.83
CA THR A 69 10.59 -9.06 3.60
C THR A 69 11.42 -7.77 3.51
N CYS A 70 12.32 -7.53 4.47
CA CYS A 70 13.20 -6.36 4.46
C CYS A 70 14.11 -6.36 3.22
N ALA A 71 14.73 -7.48 2.89
CA ALA A 71 15.64 -7.60 1.75
C ALA A 71 14.94 -7.32 0.41
N ALA A 72 13.72 -7.83 0.21
CA ALA A 72 12.94 -7.56 -0.99
C ALA A 72 12.56 -6.07 -1.09
N VAL A 73 12.13 -5.45 0.02
CA VAL A 73 11.80 -4.03 0.07
C VAL A 73 13.03 -3.19 -0.26
N GLU A 74 14.17 -3.44 0.36
CA GLU A 74 15.42 -2.71 0.08
C GLU A 74 15.83 -2.83 -1.38
N LYS A 75 15.79 -4.05 -1.94
CA LYS A 75 16.11 -4.31 -3.35
C LYS A 75 15.22 -3.51 -4.30
N VAL A 76 13.91 -3.56 -4.10
CA VAL A 76 12.96 -2.84 -4.95
C VAL A 76 13.13 -1.33 -4.79
N MET A 77 13.29 -0.83 -3.57
CA MET A 77 13.45 0.59 -3.31
C MET A 77 14.76 1.16 -3.88
N ALA A 78 15.85 0.38 -3.87
CA ALA A 78 17.09 0.75 -4.52
C ALA A 78 16.91 0.92 -6.04
N ALA A 79 16.20 0.00 -6.70
CA ALA A 79 15.82 0.14 -8.10
C ALA A 79 14.81 1.26 -8.34
N ALA A 80 13.99 1.58 -7.33
CA ALA A 80 12.98 2.63 -7.38
C ALA A 80 13.54 4.06 -7.32
N THR A 81 14.79 4.18 -6.88
CA THR A 81 15.49 5.45 -6.65
C THR A 81 16.34 5.89 -7.86
N LEU A 82 16.55 5.00 -8.84
CA LEU A 82 17.21 5.27 -10.12
C LEU A 82 16.21 5.77 -11.18
#